data_AF-A0A858R0C3-F1
#
_entry.id   AF-A0A858R0C3-F1
#
_cell.length_a   1.000
_cell.length_b   1.000
_cell.length_c   1.000
_cell.angle_alpha   90.00
_cell.angle_beta   90.00
_cell.angle_gamma   90.00
#
_symmetry.space_group_name_H-M   'P 1'
#
loop_
_entity.id
_entity.type
_entity.pdbx_description
1 polymer ?
#
loop_
_entity_poly.entity_id
_entity_poly.type
_entity_poly.pdbx_seq_one_letter_code
_entity_poly.pdbx_strand_id
1 'polypeptide(L)'
;MKKLLSLNLLLFVLMALAWLLQINLVYPFEQLIFNPELVKVASVIFIPAGFKVLFGTILGLRSLPAVFLATLFGMWLHTEALGFSAQFAFVSTIALYIPVLLVNFLDKDSGELADEWAKRAPLTLFRKTVVIAVLASLLNSFFSVLVHGSASHPDAWMHFLIGDVVGTIVVVAIIVGVRAKLYRLLMTLVAKERLKDR
;
A
#
# COMPACT_ATOMS: atom_id res chain seq x y z
N MET A 1 14.07 20.97 3.43
CA MET A 1 13.91 20.17 4.67
C MET A 1 12.50 20.20 5.24
N LYS A 2 11.92 21.36 5.61
CA LYS A 2 10.54 21.45 6.15
C LYS A 2 9.46 20.74 5.31
N LYS A 3 9.46 20.94 3.97
CA LYS A 3 8.50 20.30 3.05
C LYS A 3 8.57 18.77 3.04
N LEU A 4 9.77 18.18 3.14
CA LEU A 4 9.96 16.73 3.15
C LEU A 4 9.48 16.11 4.48
N LEU A 5 9.71 16.82 5.58
CA LEU A 5 9.19 16.43 6.89
C LEU A 5 7.66 16.47 6.92
N SER A 6 7.05 17.55 6.45
CA SER A 6 5.58 17.66 6.37
C SER A 6 4.97 16.58 5.48
N LEU A 7 5.62 16.25 4.36
CA LEU A 7 5.20 15.14 3.49
C LEU A 7 5.27 13.81 4.24
N ASN A 8 6.40 13.46 4.86
CA ASN A 8 6.53 12.20 5.59
C ASN A 8 5.57 12.10 6.78
N LEU A 9 5.29 13.22 7.47
CA LEU A 9 4.28 13.26 8.52
C LEU A 9 2.89 12.95 7.97
N LEU A 10 2.51 13.56 6.83
CA LEU A 10 1.23 13.28 6.18
C LEU A 10 1.12 11.81 5.77
N LEU A 11 2.16 11.26 5.11
CA LEU A 11 2.18 9.85 4.71
C LEU A 11 2.10 8.91 5.91
N PHE A 12 2.82 9.22 6.98
CA PHE A 12 2.76 8.48 8.23
C PHE A 12 1.33 8.47 8.78
N VAL A 13 0.68 9.63 8.87
CA VAL A 13 -0.70 9.75 9.38
C VAL A 13 -1.67 8.95 8.51
N LEU A 14 -1.59 9.07 7.18
CA LEU A 14 -2.46 8.32 6.27
C LEU A 14 -2.28 6.80 6.42
N MET A 15 -1.04 6.35 6.57
CA MET A 15 -0.75 4.92 6.73
C MET A 15 -1.10 4.42 8.13
N ALA A 16 -0.93 5.23 9.17
CA ALA A 16 -1.39 4.93 10.52
C ALA A 16 -2.92 4.80 10.57
N LEU A 17 -3.65 5.68 9.87
CA LEU A 17 -5.10 5.56 9.71
C LEU A 17 -5.50 4.28 8.96
N ALA A 18 -4.75 3.90 7.92
CA ALA A 18 -4.96 2.64 7.22
C ALA A 18 -4.77 1.41 8.14
N TRP A 19 -3.78 1.45 9.04
CA TRP A 19 -3.59 0.44 10.07
C TRP A 19 -4.74 0.41 11.08
N LEU A 20 -5.20 1.57 11.56
CA LEU A 20 -6.34 1.63 12.46
C LEU A 20 -7.61 1.09 11.81
N LEU A 21 -7.85 1.42 10.53
CA LEU A 21 -8.95 0.85 9.74
C LEU A 21 -8.80 -0.68 9.61
N GLN A 22 -7.58 -1.15 9.34
CA GLN A 22 -7.29 -2.57 9.24
C GLN A 22 -7.64 -3.32 10.53
N ILE A 23 -7.14 -2.83 11.67
CA ILE A 23 -7.28 -3.50 12.97
C ILE A 23 -8.72 -3.44 13.49
N ASN A 24 -9.37 -2.29 13.37
CA ASN A 24 -10.67 -2.05 14.03
C ASN A 24 -11.88 -2.36 13.15
N LEU A 25 -11.72 -2.44 11.83
CA LEU A 25 -12.85 -2.64 10.91
C LEU A 25 -12.64 -3.81 9.97
N VAL A 26 -11.56 -3.80 9.18
CA VAL A 26 -11.37 -4.82 8.13
C VAL A 26 -11.15 -6.20 8.73
N TYR A 27 -10.18 -6.32 9.64
CA TYR A 27 -9.83 -7.59 10.26
C TYR A 27 -11.01 -8.22 11.04
N PRO A 28 -11.75 -7.51 11.91
CA PRO A 28 -12.93 -8.07 12.57
C PRO A 28 -14.01 -8.50 11.57
N PHE A 29 -14.22 -7.73 10.50
CA PHE A 29 -15.20 -8.07 9.48
C PHE A 29 -14.80 -9.31 8.67
N GLU A 30 -13.51 -9.45 8.34
CA GLU A 30 -12.99 -10.64 7.67
C GLU A 30 -13.16 -11.90 8.50
N GLN A 31 -12.97 -11.81 9.82
CA GLN A 31 -13.20 -12.94 10.73
C GLN A 31 -14.66 -13.42 10.77
N LEU A 32 -15.63 -12.57 10.37
CA LEU A 32 -17.04 -12.96 10.30
C LEU A 32 -17.41 -13.66 8.98
N ILE A 33 -16.65 -13.41 7.91
CA ILE A 33 -17.00 -13.84 6.54
C ILE A 33 -16.12 -14.99 6.07
N PHE A 34 -14.82 -14.92 6.38
CA PHE A 34 -13.83 -15.90 5.99
C PHE A 34 -13.50 -16.84 7.14
N ASN A 35 -12.79 -17.94 6.83
CA ASN A 35 -12.35 -18.86 7.86
C ASN A 35 -11.42 -18.13 8.87
N PRO A 36 -11.80 -18.04 10.16
CA PRO A 36 -11.05 -17.30 11.16
C PRO A 36 -9.61 -17.78 11.33
N GLU A 37 -9.35 -19.09 11.13
CA GLU A 37 -8.00 -19.65 11.23
C GLU A 37 -7.09 -19.14 10.11
N LEU A 38 -7.64 -18.87 8.92
CA LEU A 38 -6.88 -18.25 7.82
C LEU A 38 -6.62 -16.77 8.08
N VAL A 39 -7.66 -16.04 8.51
CA VAL A 39 -7.59 -14.60 8.76
C VAL A 39 -6.60 -14.26 9.89
N LYS A 40 -6.49 -15.12 10.92
CA LYS A 40 -5.51 -14.99 12.01
C LYS A 40 -4.06 -15.04 11.52
N VAL A 41 -3.78 -15.74 10.43
CA VAL A 41 -2.42 -15.81 9.84
C VAL A 41 -2.14 -14.55 9.03
N ALA A 42 -3.05 -14.20 8.13
CA ALA A 42 -2.98 -12.96 7.37
C ALA A 42 -4.36 -12.51 6.92
N SER A 43 -4.59 -11.20 6.93
CA SER A 43 -5.81 -10.59 6.39
C SER A 43 -5.91 -10.80 4.87
N VAL A 44 -7.11 -11.10 4.38
CA VAL A 44 -7.38 -11.33 2.95
C VAL A 44 -7.32 -10.03 2.14
N ILE A 45 -7.66 -8.91 2.76
CA ILE A 45 -7.63 -7.56 2.20
C ILE A 45 -6.76 -6.71 3.12
N PHE A 46 -5.45 -6.82 2.97
CA PHE A 46 -4.52 -6.07 3.81
C PHE A 46 -4.30 -4.65 3.29
N ILE A 47 -5.14 -3.71 3.72
CA ILE A 47 -5.13 -2.29 3.30
C ILE A 47 -3.77 -1.61 3.51
N PRO A 48 -3.03 -1.83 4.62
CA PRO A 48 -1.73 -1.19 4.82
C PRO A 48 -0.71 -1.50 3.71
N ALA A 49 -0.76 -2.71 3.12
CA ALA A 49 0.09 -3.04 1.98
C ALA A 49 -0.22 -2.16 0.75
N GLY A 50 -1.50 -1.89 0.48
CA GLY A 50 -1.86 -1.03 -0.64
C GLY A 50 -1.32 0.39 -0.51
N PHE A 51 -1.42 0.99 0.68
CA PHE A 51 -0.89 2.33 0.90
C PHE A 51 0.64 2.38 0.81
N LYS A 52 1.36 1.44 1.44
CA LYS A 52 2.84 1.43 1.38
C LYS A 52 3.34 1.26 -0.06
N VAL A 53 2.72 0.36 -0.83
CA VAL A 53 3.09 0.12 -2.25
C VAL A 53 2.79 1.35 -3.09
N LEU A 54 1.63 1.98 -2.91
CA LEU A 54 1.28 3.20 -3.64
C LEU A 54 2.25 4.34 -3.34
N PHE A 55 2.59 4.57 -2.06
CA PHE A 55 3.53 5.61 -1.66
C PHE A 55 4.92 5.35 -2.24
N GLY A 56 5.42 4.11 -2.14
CA GLY A 56 6.68 3.72 -2.76
C GLY A 56 6.67 3.88 -4.29
N THR A 57 5.55 3.58 -4.94
CA THR A 57 5.41 3.73 -6.40
C THR A 57 5.47 5.19 -6.85
N ILE A 58 4.78 6.09 -6.13
CA ILE A 58 4.66 7.50 -6.52
C ILE A 58 5.88 8.32 -6.08
N LEU A 59 6.36 8.09 -4.85
CA LEU A 59 7.36 8.95 -4.20
C LEU A 59 8.73 8.30 -4.08
N GLY A 60 8.87 7.01 -4.43
CA GLY A 60 10.12 6.28 -4.32
C GLY A 60 10.68 6.32 -2.90
N LEU A 61 11.99 6.50 -2.79
CA LEU A 61 12.69 6.55 -1.50
C LEU A 61 12.25 7.71 -0.60
N ARG A 62 11.58 8.74 -1.13
CA ARG A 62 11.12 9.89 -0.33
C ARG A 62 10.05 9.52 0.70
N SER A 63 9.31 8.42 0.48
CA SER A 63 8.31 7.90 1.42
C SER A 63 8.87 6.87 2.40
N LEU A 64 10.14 6.48 2.30
CA LEU A 64 10.71 5.38 3.07
C LEU A 64 10.58 5.60 4.59
N PRO A 65 10.93 6.79 5.14
CA PRO A 65 10.79 7.02 6.58
C PRO A 65 9.36 6.85 7.07
N ALA A 66 8.39 7.40 6.35
CA ALA A 66 6.97 7.27 6.69
C ALA A 66 6.50 5.81 6.62
N VAL A 67 6.88 5.07 5.57
CA VAL A 67 6.51 3.66 5.41
C VAL A 67 7.09 2.81 6.55
N PHE A 68 8.37 2.99 6.88
CA PHE A 68 9.00 2.25 7.96
C PHE A 68 8.32 2.55 9.30
N LEU A 69 8.18 3.84 9.65
CA LEU A 69 7.63 4.26 10.94
C LEU A 69 6.16 3.87 11.11
N ALA A 70 5.33 4.02 10.08
CA ALA A 70 3.92 3.62 10.19
C ALA A 70 3.73 2.10 10.14
N THR A 71 4.63 1.33 9.49
CA THR A 71 4.61 -0.14 9.59
C THR A 71 4.99 -0.58 11.00
N LEU A 72 6.03 0.01 11.58
CA LEU A 72 6.44 -0.25 12.97
C LEU A 72 5.29 0.07 13.93
N PHE A 73 4.72 1.27 13.82
CA PHE A 73 3.62 1.72 14.66
C PHE A 73 2.39 0.80 14.54
N GLY A 74 1.96 0.51 13.31
CA GLY A 74 0.79 -0.32 13.06
C GLY A 74 0.96 -1.76 13.55
N MET A 75 2.13 -2.36 13.31
CA MET A 75 2.40 -3.72 13.79
C MET A 75 2.53 -3.76 15.31
N TRP A 76 3.08 -2.72 15.92
CA TRP A 76 3.16 -2.61 17.37
C TRP A 76 1.77 -2.48 17.99
N LEU A 77 0.87 -1.69 17.39
CA LEU A 77 -0.53 -1.63 17.83
C LEU A 77 -1.25 -2.98 17.70
N HIS A 78 -0.91 -3.79 16.70
CA HIS A 78 -1.57 -5.07 16.47
C HIS A 78 -1.04 -6.19 17.38
N THR A 79 0.25 -6.18 17.70
CA THR A 79 0.93 -7.30 18.39
C THR A 79 1.36 -6.98 19.82
N GLU A 80 1.40 -5.69 20.18
CA GLU A 80 1.97 -5.17 21.44
C GLU A 80 3.46 -5.52 21.64
N ALA A 81 4.13 -6.12 20.63
CA ALA A 81 5.49 -6.61 20.70
C ALA A 81 6.44 -5.73 19.88
N LEU A 82 7.12 -4.78 20.53
CA LEU A 82 7.95 -3.78 19.84
C LEU A 82 9.13 -4.42 19.07
N GLY A 83 9.81 -5.41 19.65
CA GLY A 83 10.95 -6.08 19.01
C GLY A 83 10.57 -6.80 17.71
N PHE A 84 9.50 -7.58 17.76
CA PHE A 84 8.91 -8.22 16.60
C PHE A 84 8.45 -7.19 15.56
N SER A 85 7.78 -6.12 16.00
CA SER A 85 7.28 -5.05 15.12
C SER A 85 8.39 -4.31 14.39
N ALA A 86 9.55 -4.10 15.04
CA ALA A 86 10.72 -3.50 14.41
C ALA A 86 11.36 -4.40 13.36
N GLN A 87 11.49 -5.70 13.66
CA GLN A 87 11.97 -6.68 12.68
C GLN A 87 11.03 -6.76 11.48
N PHE A 88 9.73 -6.86 11.72
CA PHE A 88 8.71 -6.88 10.68
C PHE A 88 8.75 -5.61 9.81
N ALA A 89 8.81 -4.43 10.44
CA ALA A 89 8.86 -3.16 9.71
C ALA A 89 10.11 -3.05 8.84
N PHE A 90 11.26 -3.49 9.34
CA PHE A 90 12.51 -3.50 8.57
C PHE A 90 12.41 -4.42 7.35
N VAL A 91 11.98 -5.66 7.56
CA VAL A 91 11.80 -6.67 6.51
C VAL A 91 10.79 -6.21 5.45
N SER A 92 9.60 -5.77 5.89
CA SER A 92 8.55 -5.29 4.98
C SER A 92 8.99 -4.06 4.18
N THR A 93 9.78 -3.17 4.79
CA THR A 93 10.31 -1.98 4.09
C THR A 93 11.31 -2.38 3.02
N ILE A 94 12.26 -3.28 3.32
CA ILE A 94 13.22 -3.80 2.32
C ILE A 94 12.48 -4.53 1.20
N ALA A 95 11.55 -5.41 1.55
CA ALA A 95 10.73 -6.16 0.59
C ALA A 95 9.99 -5.25 -0.39
N LEU A 96 9.49 -4.10 0.07
CA LEU A 96 8.86 -3.10 -0.79
C LEU A 96 9.87 -2.36 -1.67
N TYR A 97 10.98 -1.90 -1.09
CA TYR A 97 11.85 -0.96 -1.78
C TYR A 97 12.77 -1.60 -2.83
N ILE A 98 13.08 -2.90 -2.72
CA ILE A 98 13.79 -3.63 -3.78
C ILE A 98 13.00 -3.56 -5.11
N PRO A 99 11.71 -3.97 -5.19
CA PRO A 99 10.90 -3.83 -6.39
C PRO A 99 10.69 -2.38 -6.84
N VAL A 100 10.49 -1.44 -5.92
CA VAL A 100 10.34 -0.01 -6.27
C VAL A 100 11.59 0.48 -7.02
N LEU A 101 12.78 0.16 -6.51
CA LEU A 101 14.04 0.54 -7.14
C LEU A 101 14.25 -0.18 -8.47
N LEU A 102 13.98 -1.48 -8.53
CA LEU A 102 14.13 -2.27 -9.75
C LEU A 102 13.20 -1.76 -10.87
N VAL A 103 11.93 -1.57 -10.56
CA VAL A 103 10.95 -1.10 -11.54
C VAL A 103 11.30 0.32 -11.98
N ASN A 104 11.71 1.21 -11.07
CA ASN A 104 12.17 2.55 -11.45
C ASN A 104 13.43 2.50 -12.32
N PHE A 105 14.41 1.63 -12.01
CA PHE A 105 15.61 1.48 -12.81
C PHE A 105 15.32 0.99 -14.25
N LEU A 106 14.33 0.12 -14.42
CA LEU A 106 13.91 -0.38 -15.73
C LEU A 106 13.07 0.63 -16.53
N ASP A 107 12.47 1.60 -15.85
CA ASP A 107 11.62 2.64 -16.43
C ASP A 107 12.51 3.80 -16.89
N LYS A 108 12.82 3.88 -18.18
CA LYS A 108 13.79 4.85 -18.76
C LYS A 108 13.45 6.33 -18.50
N ASP A 109 12.22 6.63 -18.09
CA ASP A 109 11.72 7.97 -17.77
C ASP A 109 11.70 8.27 -16.24
N SER A 110 12.32 7.44 -15.40
CA SER A 110 12.24 7.52 -13.92
C SER A 110 12.98 8.69 -13.26
N GLY A 111 13.39 9.70 -14.03
CA GLY A 111 13.89 10.96 -13.48
C GLY A 111 12.78 11.73 -12.76
N GLU A 112 13.11 12.86 -12.12
CA GLU A 112 12.22 13.69 -11.28
C GLU A 112 10.87 14.15 -11.91
N LEU A 113 10.58 13.73 -13.14
CA LEU A 113 9.37 13.92 -13.95
C LEU A 113 8.27 12.85 -13.74
N ALA A 114 8.45 11.87 -12.86
CA ALA A 114 7.40 10.89 -12.52
C ALA A 114 6.05 11.54 -12.10
N ASP A 115 6.11 12.77 -11.60
CA ASP A 115 4.97 13.58 -11.15
C ASP A 115 4.06 14.06 -12.31
N GLU A 116 4.57 14.15 -13.54
CA GLU A 116 3.80 14.47 -14.76
C GLU A 116 3.14 13.20 -15.35
N TRP A 117 3.85 12.07 -15.32
CA TRP A 117 3.38 10.79 -15.89
C TRP A 117 2.22 10.17 -15.10
N ALA A 118 2.27 10.21 -13.77
CA ALA A 118 1.18 9.75 -12.90
C ALA A 118 -0.12 10.57 -13.10
N LYS A 119 0.00 11.83 -13.55
CA LYS A 119 -1.15 12.69 -13.86
C LYS A 119 -1.80 12.33 -15.20
N ARG A 120 -1.03 11.88 -16.20
CA ARG A 120 -1.47 11.65 -17.58
C ARG A 120 -1.90 10.22 -17.90
N ALA A 121 -1.39 9.20 -17.19
CA ALA A 121 -1.66 7.79 -17.50
C ALA A 121 -2.03 6.94 -16.26
N PRO A 122 -3.28 7.03 -15.75
CA PRO A 122 -3.72 6.31 -14.56
C PRO A 122 -3.64 4.77 -14.71
N LEU A 123 -3.81 4.26 -15.94
CA LEU A 123 -3.62 2.84 -16.25
C LEU A 123 -2.16 2.39 -16.10
N THR A 124 -1.19 3.27 -16.38
CA THR A 124 0.23 2.98 -16.19
C THR A 124 0.60 2.97 -14.72
N LEU A 125 0.07 3.91 -13.92
CA LEU A 125 0.24 3.91 -12.46
C LEU A 125 -0.34 2.64 -11.85
N PHE A 126 -1.58 2.26 -12.20
CA PHE A 126 -2.19 1.01 -11.74
C PHE A 126 -1.31 -0.20 -12.05
N ARG A 127 -0.86 -0.36 -13.30
CA ARG A 127 0.02 -1.47 -13.71
C ARG A 127 1.32 -1.48 -12.91
N LYS A 128 1.99 -0.33 -12.77
CA LYS A 128 3.25 -0.20 -12.02
C LYS A 128 3.05 -0.58 -10.55
N THR A 129 1.99 -0.07 -9.92
CA THR A 129 1.65 -0.38 -8.53
C THR A 129 1.33 -1.85 -8.33
N VAL A 130 0.57 -2.49 -9.23
CA VAL A 130 0.27 -3.94 -9.13
C VAL A 130 1.55 -4.78 -9.30
N VAL A 131 2.42 -4.45 -10.27
CA VAL A 131 3.69 -5.17 -10.44
C VAL A 131 4.57 -5.04 -9.20
N ILE A 132 4.72 -3.83 -8.65
CA ILE A 132 5.47 -3.61 -7.40
C ILE A 132 4.81 -4.37 -6.25
N ALA A 133 3.47 -4.40 -6.16
CA ALA A 133 2.75 -5.14 -5.14
C ALA A 133 3.10 -6.62 -5.18
N VAL A 134 2.94 -7.28 -6.33
CA VAL A 134 3.23 -8.71 -6.49
C VAL A 134 4.67 -9.03 -6.09
N LEU A 135 5.65 -8.27 -6.59
CA LEU A 135 7.05 -8.50 -6.26
C LEU A 135 7.35 -8.24 -4.79
N ALA A 136 6.80 -7.16 -4.21
CA ALA A 136 7.00 -6.82 -2.82
C ALA A 136 6.40 -7.88 -1.90
N SER A 137 5.21 -8.39 -2.22
CA SER A 137 4.53 -9.44 -1.47
C SER A 137 5.26 -10.77 -1.53
N LEU A 138 5.84 -11.13 -2.68
CA LEU A 138 6.69 -12.32 -2.80
C LEU A 138 7.93 -12.21 -1.89
N LEU A 139 8.63 -11.07 -1.93
CA LEU A 139 9.79 -10.84 -1.07
C LEU A 139 9.41 -10.78 0.41
N ASN A 140 8.29 -10.12 0.73
CA ASN A 140 7.80 -10.02 2.10
C ASN A 140 7.47 -11.40 2.65
N SER A 141 6.81 -12.25 1.86
CA SER A 141 6.48 -13.62 2.23
C SER A 141 7.73 -14.50 2.39
N PHE A 142 8.69 -14.36 1.48
CA PHE A 142 9.97 -15.07 1.56
C PHE A 142 10.76 -14.70 2.82
N PHE A 143 10.91 -13.40 3.10
CA PHE A 143 11.62 -12.96 4.30
C PHE A 143 10.89 -13.31 5.60
N SER A 144 9.56 -13.26 5.61
CA SER A 144 8.76 -13.70 6.77
C SER A 144 9.03 -15.15 7.13
N VAL A 145 9.15 -16.04 6.13
CA VAL A 145 9.51 -17.46 6.35
C VAL A 145 10.94 -17.59 6.90
N LEU A 146 11.90 -16.84 6.37
CA LEU A 146 13.29 -16.88 6.85
C LEU A 146 13.44 -16.40 8.29
N VAL A 147 12.67 -15.40 8.70
CA VAL A 147 12.78 -14.80 10.04
C VAL A 147 12.01 -15.60 11.10
N HIS A 148 10.84 -16.15 10.75
CA HIS A 148 9.94 -16.77 11.75
C HIS A 148 9.92 -18.30 11.70
N GLY A 149 10.53 -18.91 10.68
CA GLY A 149 10.50 -20.35 10.47
C GLY A 149 9.17 -20.84 9.89
N SER A 150 9.20 -21.94 9.14
CA SER A 150 8.05 -22.51 8.41
C SER A 150 7.21 -23.51 9.22
N ALA A 151 7.50 -23.70 10.51
CA ALA A 151 7.11 -24.92 11.23
C ALA A 151 5.61 -25.05 11.52
N SER A 152 4.84 -23.96 11.57
CA SER A 152 3.44 -23.97 12.03
C SER A 152 2.40 -23.82 10.90
N HIS A 153 2.71 -23.11 9.81
CA HIS A 153 1.76 -22.86 8.71
C HIS A 153 2.49 -22.80 7.35
N PRO A 154 2.67 -23.94 6.66
CA PRO A 154 3.40 -24.00 5.38
C PRO A 154 2.72 -23.22 4.24
N ASP A 155 1.46 -22.83 4.41
CA ASP A 155 0.66 -22.02 3.49
C ASP A 155 0.59 -20.53 3.87
N ALA A 156 1.18 -20.12 5.01
CA ALA A 156 1.13 -18.73 5.49
C ALA A 156 1.66 -17.71 4.47
N TRP A 157 2.73 -18.07 3.75
CA TRP A 157 3.32 -17.22 2.72
C TRP A 157 2.33 -16.89 1.59
N MET A 158 1.41 -17.81 1.27
CA MET A 158 0.40 -17.59 0.23
C MET A 158 -0.71 -16.66 0.72
N HIS A 159 -1.08 -16.75 2.00
CA HIS A 159 -2.05 -15.82 2.60
C HIS A 159 -1.49 -14.41 2.68
N PHE A 160 -0.22 -14.22 3.06
CA PHE A 160 0.44 -12.91 2.99
C PHE A 160 0.48 -12.36 1.57
N LEU A 161 0.81 -13.21 0.58
CA LEU A 161 0.84 -12.82 -0.83
C LEU A 161 -0.54 -12.35 -1.31
N ILE A 162 -1.58 -13.15 -1.06
CA ILE A 162 -2.96 -12.82 -1.46
C ILE A 162 -3.42 -11.55 -0.76
N GLY A 163 -3.23 -11.48 0.57
CA GLY A 163 -3.60 -10.35 1.41
C GLY A 163 -3.04 -9.02 0.90
N ASP A 164 -1.73 -8.99 0.66
CA ASP A 164 -1.03 -7.80 0.20
C ASP A 164 -1.45 -7.40 -1.23
N VAL A 165 -1.58 -8.36 -2.16
CA VAL A 165 -1.95 -8.09 -3.56
C VAL A 165 -3.39 -7.62 -3.66
N VAL A 166 -4.33 -8.31 -3.02
CA VAL A 166 -5.75 -7.94 -3.00
C VAL A 166 -5.95 -6.60 -2.30
N GLY A 167 -5.34 -6.42 -1.13
CA GLY A 167 -5.35 -5.14 -0.41
C GLY A 167 -4.82 -4.00 -1.27
N THR A 168 -3.75 -4.22 -2.02
CA THR A 168 -3.21 -3.22 -2.95
C THR A 168 -4.15 -2.91 -4.10
N ILE A 169 -4.73 -3.92 -4.75
CA ILE A 169 -5.71 -3.72 -5.82
C ILE A 169 -6.90 -2.90 -5.30
N VAL A 170 -7.42 -3.23 -4.12
CA VAL A 170 -8.54 -2.50 -3.49
C VAL A 170 -8.18 -1.04 -3.25
N VAL A 171 -7.04 -0.75 -2.62
CA VAL A 171 -6.60 0.63 -2.33
C VAL A 171 -6.44 1.43 -3.62
N VAL A 172 -5.77 0.88 -4.63
CA VAL A 172 -5.57 1.58 -5.90
C VAL A 172 -6.89 1.78 -6.63
N ALA A 173 -7.78 0.78 -6.64
CA ALA A 173 -9.10 0.89 -7.25
C ALA A 173 -9.96 1.98 -6.59
N ILE A 174 -9.93 2.08 -5.25
CA ILE A 174 -10.61 3.16 -4.52
C ILE A 174 -10.06 4.52 -4.94
N ILE A 175 -8.74 4.69 -4.95
CA ILE A 175 -8.12 5.99 -5.26
C ILE A 175 -8.38 6.41 -6.72
N VAL A 176 -8.23 5.48 -7.67
CA VAL A 176 -8.53 5.73 -9.09
C VAL A 176 -10.02 5.98 -9.28
N GLY A 177 -10.88 5.21 -8.62
CA GLY A 177 -12.33 5.33 -8.71
C GLY A 177 -12.88 6.64 -8.15
N VAL A 178 -12.38 7.08 -6.99
CA VAL A 178 -12.75 8.37 -6.37
C VAL A 178 -12.30 9.53 -7.26
N ARG A 179 -11.07 9.50 -7.78
CA ARG A 179 -10.56 10.52 -8.72
C ARG A 179 -11.42 10.58 -9.99
N ALA A 180 -11.77 9.43 -10.57
CA ALA A 180 -12.58 9.36 -11.78
C ALA A 180 -14.03 9.84 -11.57
N LYS A 181 -14.60 9.66 -10.37
CA LYS A 181 -15.92 10.19 -10.01
C LYS A 181 -15.89 11.70 -9.81
N LEU A 182 -14.90 12.23 -9.09
CA LEU A 182 -14.73 13.68 -8.91
C LEU A 182 -14.53 14.39 -10.26
N TYR A 183 -13.68 13.85 -11.13
CA TYR A 183 -13.47 14.40 -12.46
C TYR A 183 -14.76 14.39 -13.31
N ARG A 184 -15.51 13.28 -13.31
CA ARG A 184 -16.81 13.19 -14.01
C ARG A 184 -17.85 14.17 -13.46
N LEU A 185 -17.94 14.30 -12.14
CA LEU A 185 -18.84 15.23 -11.47
C LEU A 185 -18.54 16.68 -11.90
N LEU A 186 -17.27 17.08 -11.84
CA LEU A 186 -16.82 18.41 -12.26
C LEU A 186 -17.15 18.68 -13.74
N MET A 187 -16.86 17.73 -14.64
CA MET A 187 -17.19 17.87 -16.06
C MET A 187 -18.70 17.98 -16.30
N THR A 188 -19.53 17.28 -15.52
CA THR A 188 -20.99 17.36 -15.60
C THR A 188 -21.53 18.72 -15.14
N LEU A 189 -20.93 19.29 -14.09
CA LEU A 189 -21.29 20.61 -13.58
C LEU A 189 -20.90 21.72 -14.57
N VAL A 190 -19.70 21.66 -15.13
CA VAL A 190 -19.22 22.59 -16.17
C VAL A 190 -20.08 22.52 -17.43
N ALA A 191 -20.50 21.33 -17.84
CA ALA A 191 -21.40 21.16 -18.99
C ALA A 191 -22.80 21.77 -18.73
N LYS A 192 -23.30 21.69 -17.49
CA LYS A 192 -24.58 22.31 -17.09
C LYS A 192 -24.53 23.83 -17.07
N GLU A 193 -23.41 24.44 -16.66
CA GLU A 193 -23.24 25.91 -16.71
C GLU A 193 -23.21 26.43 -18.16
N ARG A 194 -22.48 25.76 -19.06
CA ARG A 194 -22.43 26.16 -20.48
C ARG A 194 -23.75 26.05 -21.24
N LEU A 195 -24.68 25.23 -20.76
CA LEU A 195 -26.03 25.11 -21.31
C LEU A 195 -27.00 26.15 -20.74
N LYS A 196 -26.63 26.82 -19.64
CA LYS A 196 -27.42 27.88 -19.00
C LYS A 196 -27.15 29.26 -19.62
N ASP A 197 -26.01 29.41 -20.27
CA ASP A 197 -25.56 30.63 -20.96
C ASP A 197 -25.93 30.67 -22.46
N ARG A 198 -26.81 29.75 -22.91
CA ARG A 198 -27.40 29.70 -24.26
C ARG A 198 -28.90 29.81 -24.18
#